data_AF-A0A6B3C807-F1
#
_entry.id   AF-A0A6B3C807-F1
#
_cell.length_a   1.000
_cell.length_b   1.000
_cell.length_c   1.000
_cell.angle_alpha   90.00
_cell.angle_beta   90.00
_cell.angle_gamma   90.00
#
_symmetry.space_group_name_H-M   'P 1'
#
loop_
_entity.id
_entity.type
_entity.pdbx_description
1 polymer ?
#
loop_
_entity_poly.entity_id
_entity_poly.type
_entity_poly.pdbx_seq_one_letter_code
_entity_poly.pdbx_strand_id
1 'polypeptide(L)'
;MTVTAAPVEWWEHAARMFEPPPPPRWATPGDLARFLDPRTMQTPALDVIDAALVQTFTTPDARVIISMPPQEGKSQRASRRFPLWGLTQNPNLRIAIASYEAGVARRWGRAIRNDITTHGADLGLRVRDDLSAQYEWQLAGHDGGVFTAGVGGAMTGRPVDMLIID
;
A
#
# COMPACT_ATOMS: atom_id res chain seq x y z
N MET A 1 18.44 -29.94 19.17
CA MET A 1 19.15 -29.72 17.89
C MET A 1 19.28 -28.22 17.71
N THR A 2 20.40 -27.67 18.16
CA THR A 2 20.70 -26.23 18.10
C THR A 2 21.16 -25.88 16.68
N VAL A 3 20.34 -25.11 15.95
CA VAL A 3 20.75 -24.52 14.69
C VAL A 3 21.57 -23.26 15.02
N THR A 4 22.89 -23.39 15.04
CA THR A 4 23.82 -22.26 14.98
C THR A 4 23.75 -21.68 13.56
N ALA A 5 23.14 -20.50 13.41
CA ALA A 5 23.27 -19.73 12.19
C ALA A 5 24.73 -19.28 12.06
N ALA A 6 25.41 -19.71 10.99
CA ALA A 6 26.77 -19.29 10.69
C ALA A 6 26.79 -17.76 10.44
N PRO A 7 27.87 -17.05 10.83
CA PRO A 7 28.02 -15.64 10.51
C PRO A 7 28.05 -15.47 8.99
N VAL A 8 27.14 -14.66 8.46
CA VAL A 8 27.05 -14.33 7.03
C VAL A 8 28.28 -13.50 6.69
N GLU A 9 29.13 -14.01 5.81
CA GLU A 9 30.37 -13.35 5.41
C GLU A 9 30.08 -12.03 4.67
N TRP A 10 30.96 -11.03 4.79
CA TRP A 10 30.76 -9.69 4.22
C TRP A 10 30.51 -9.71 2.69
N TRP A 11 31.07 -10.69 1.99
CA TRP A 11 30.88 -10.87 0.54
C TRP A 11 29.52 -11.48 0.20
N GLU A 12 28.91 -12.31 1.05
CA GLU A 12 27.51 -12.76 0.91
C GLU A 12 26.54 -11.59 1.15
N HIS A 13 26.85 -10.74 2.13
CA HIS A 13 26.07 -9.52 2.37
C HIS A 13 26.15 -8.56 1.17
N ALA A 14 27.34 -8.38 0.60
CA ALA A 14 27.52 -7.58 -0.61
C ALA A 14 26.83 -8.22 -1.83
N ALA A 15 26.89 -9.54 -2.00
CA ALA A 15 26.22 -10.25 -3.10
C ALA A 15 24.69 -10.08 -3.02
N ARG A 16 24.09 -10.17 -1.82
CA ARG A 16 22.66 -9.93 -1.61
C ARG A 16 22.20 -8.51 -1.95
N MET A 17 23.10 -7.52 -1.93
CA MET A 17 22.78 -6.16 -2.39
C MET A 17 22.64 -6.05 -3.91
N PHE A 18 23.20 -7.01 -4.67
CA PHE A 18 23.11 -7.08 -6.12
C PHE A 18 22.14 -8.16 -6.64
N GLU A 19 21.64 -9.03 -5.76
CA GLU A 19 20.57 -9.96 -6.10
C GLU A 19 19.29 -9.17 -6.41
N PRO A 20 18.58 -9.52 -7.50
CA PRO A 20 17.27 -8.93 -7.74
C PRO A 20 16.37 -9.27 -6.55
N PRO A 21 15.61 -8.31 -6.01
CA PRO A 21 14.72 -8.57 -4.91
C PRO A 21 13.78 -9.72 -5.28
N PRO A 22 13.41 -10.60 -4.33
CA PRO A 22 12.48 -11.68 -4.59
C PRO A 22 11.19 -11.11 -5.19
N PRO A 23 10.54 -11.84 -6.12
CA PRO A 23 9.32 -11.36 -6.74
C PRO A 23 8.27 -11.08 -5.66
N PRO A 24 7.42 -10.07 -5.88
CA PRO A 24 6.43 -9.71 -4.88
C PRO A 24 5.43 -10.84 -4.67
N ARG A 25 5.04 -11.05 -3.41
CA ARG A 25 4.09 -12.11 -3.02
C ARG A 25 2.73 -11.98 -3.76
N TRP A 26 2.32 -10.75 -4.06
CA TRP A 26 1.13 -10.45 -4.86
C TRP A 26 1.55 -9.60 -6.06
N ALA A 27 1.29 -10.09 -7.26
CA ALA A 27 1.66 -9.39 -8.50
C ALA A 27 0.82 -8.12 -8.72
N THR A 28 -0.43 -8.13 -8.26
CA THR A 28 -1.36 -7.01 -8.43
C THR A 28 -2.09 -6.64 -7.13
N PRO A 29 -2.68 -5.43 -7.04
CA PRO A 29 -3.59 -5.07 -5.98
C PRO A 29 -4.81 -6.00 -5.90
N GLY A 30 -5.24 -6.59 -7.02
CA GLY A 30 -6.31 -7.59 -7.07
C GLY A 30 -5.95 -8.92 -6.46
N ASP A 31 -4.73 -9.40 -6.66
CA ASP A 31 -4.25 -10.63 -6.02
C ASP A 31 -4.23 -10.48 -4.50
N LEU A 32 -3.74 -9.33 -4.02
CA LEU A 32 -3.80 -9.00 -2.60
C LEU A 32 -5.26 -8.90 -2.10
N ALA A 33 -6.14 -8.25 -2.86
CA ALA A 33 -7.54 -8.10 -2.47
C ALA A 33 -8.26 -9.46 -2.32
N ARG A 34 -8.04 -10.39 -3.26
CA ARG A 34 -8.60 -11.76 -3.20
C ARG A 34 -8.03 -12.58 -2.05
N PHE A 35 -6.75 -12.38 -1.74
CA PHE A 35 -6.13 -13.04 -0.59
C PHE A 35 -6.75 -12.58 0.74
N LEU A 36 -6.98 -11.28 0.91
CA LEU A 36 -7.48 -10.72 2.18
C LEU A 36 -9.00 -10.85 2.36
N ASP A 37 -9.79 -10.76 1.29
CA ASP A 37 -11.24 -10.93 1.35
C ASP A 37 -11.70 -11.91 0.26
N PRO A 38 -12.08 -13.15 0.64
CA PRO A 38 -12.58 -14.17 -0.28
C PRO A 38 -13.82 -13.74 -1.07
N ARG A 39 -14.55 -12.71 -0.63
CA ARG A 39 -15.72 -12.16 -1.32
C ARG A 39 -15.34 -11.19 -2.44
N THR A 40 -14.05 -10.90 -2.61
CA THR A 40 -13.57 -10.05 -3.70
C THR A 40 -13.81 -10.75 -5.04
N MET A 41 -14.78 -10.24 -5.80
CA MET A 41 -15.02 -10.65 -7.18
C MET A 41 -14.11 -9.85 -8.11
N GLN A 42 -13.21 -10.54 -8.82
CA GLN A 42 -12.41 -9.92 -9.87
C GLN A 42 -13.25 -9.82 -11.15
N THR A 43 -13.35 -8.63 -11.72
CA THR A 43 -14.06 -8.36 -12.97
C THR A 43 -13.06 -7.89 -14.04
N PRO A 44 -13.40 -7.96 -15.33
CA PRO A 44 -12.54 -7.43 -16.39
C PRO A 44 -12.20 -5.95 -16.21
N ALA A 45 -13.14 -5.17 -15.65
CA ALA A 45 -12.90 -3.77 -15.27
C ALA A 45 -11.78 -3.63 -14.23
N LEU A 46 -11.78 -4.49 -13.21
CA LEU A 46 -10.75 -4.51 -12.17
C LEU A 46 -9.40 -5.01 -12.69
N ASP A 47 -9.39 -5.92 -13.68
CA ASP A 47 -8.14 -6.35 -14.33
C ASP A 47 -7.45 -5.18 -15.06
N VAL A 48 -8.23 -4.35 -15.77
CA VAL A 48 -7.72 -3.14 -16.43
C VAL A 48 -7.21 -2.13 -15.41
N ILE A 49 -7.93 -1.94 -14.30
CA ILE A 49 -7.49 -1.07 -13.20
C ILE A 49 -6.17 -1.59 -12.60
N ASP A 50 -6.06 -2.89 -12.32
CA ASP A 50 -4.86 -3.48 -11.73
C ASP A 50 -3.65 -3.28 -12.64
N ALA A 51 -3.78 -3.56 -13.93
CA ALA A 51 -2.71 -3.37 -14.90
C ALA A 51 -2.23 -1.91 -14.94
N ALA A 52 -3.16 -0.96 -14.98
CA ALA A 52 -2.85 0.47 -14.99
C ALA A 52 -2.18 0.94 -13.68
N LEU A 53 -2.64 0.44 -12.53
CA LEU A 53 -2.08 0.75 -11.22
C LEU A 53 -0.67 0.18 -11.04
N VAL A 54 -0.44 -1.07 -11.45
CA VAL A 54 0.89 -1.69 -11.42
C VAL A 54 1.86 -0.93 -12.32
N GLN A 55 1.44 -0.63 -13.56
CA GLN A 55 2.25 0.16 -14.49
C GLN A 55 2.60 1.52 -13.90
N THR A 56 1.64 2.20 -13.27
CA THR A 56 1.87 3.51 -12.64
C THR A 56 2.84 3.41 -11.47
N PHE A 57 2.75 2.35 -10.67
CA PHE A 57 3.65 2.16 -9.52
C PHE A 57 5.09 1.89 -9.93
N THR A 58 5.30 1.14 -11.01
CA THR A 58 6.65 0.75 -11.47
C THR A 58 7.28 1.75 -12.43
N THR A 59 6.53 2.76 -12.88
CA THR A 59 7.01 3.77 -13.82
C THR A 59 7.31 5.07 -13.07
N PRO A 60 8.57 5.55 -13.06
CA PRO A 60 8.92 6.83 -12.46
C PRO A 60 8.04 7.96 -12.99
N ASP A 61 7.57 8.84 -12.10
CA ASP A 61 6.75 10.01 -12.41
C ASP A 61 5.44 9.76 -13.18
N ALA A 62 4.94 8.52 -13.20
CA ALA A 62 3.69 8.20 -13.87
C ALA A 62 2.46 8.81 -13.18
N ARG A 63 1.42 9.06 -13.97
CA ARG A 63 0.11 9.54 -13.54
C ARG A 63 -0.96 8.72 -14.25
N VAL A 64 -1.99 8.32 -13.51
CA VAL A 64 -3.13 7.59 -14.05
C VAL A 64 -4.43 8.22 -13.55
N ILE A 65 -5.42 8.29 -14.45
CA ILE A 65 -6.79 8.69 -14.13
C ILE A 65 -7.70 7.51 -14.46
N ILE A 66 -8.50 7.09 -13.48
CA ILE A 66 -9.45 6.00 -13.63
C ILE A 66 -10.86 6.59 -13.77
N SER A 67 -11.40 6.57 -14.98
CA SER A 67 -12.77 7.01 -15.27
C SER A 67 -13.65 5.80 -15.58
N MET A 68 -14.50 5.41 -14.62
CA MET A 68 -15.39 4.25 -14.75
C MET A 68 -16.73 4.48 -14.03
N PRO A 69 -17.81 3.79 -14.45
CA PRO A 69 -19.12 3.87 -13.80
C PRO A 69 -19.09 3.66 -12.27
N PRO A 70 -20.10 4.16 -11.54
CA PRO A 70 -20.26 3.86 -10.12
C PRO A 70 -20.45 2.34 -9.91
N GLN A 71 -20.11 1.85 -8.72
CA GLN A 71 -20.22 0.44 -8.33
C GLN A 71 -19.30 -0.58 -9.05
N GLU A 72 -18.36 -0.11 -9.87
CA GLU A 72 -17.33 -0.97 -10.49
C GLU A 72 -16.15 -1.34 -9.55
N GLY A 73 -16.25 -1.04 -8.25
CA GLY A 73 -15.19 -1.34 -7.28
C GLY A 73 -13.93 -0.45 -7.40
N LYS A 74 -13.93 0.57 -8.27
CA LYS A 74 -12.76 1.44 -8.51
C LYS A 74 -12.12 2.02 -7.24
N SER A 75 -12.88 2.65 -6.35
CA SER A 75 -12.31 3.24 -5.12
C SER A 75 -11.88 2.17 -4.11
N GLN A 76 -12.55 1.01 -4.07
CA GLN A 76 -12.07 -0.12 -3.24
C GLN A 76 -10.71 -0.61 -3.73
N ARG A 77 -10.49 -0.63 -5.06
CA ARG A 77 -9.22 -1.04 -5.64
C ARG A 77 -8.16 0.04 -5.49
N ALA A 78 -8.42 1.26 -5.95
CA ALA A 78 -7.44 2.36 -6.01
C ALA A 78 -7.20 3.05 -4.66
N SER A 79 -8.21 3.23 -3.81
CA SER A 79 -8.09 4.02 -2.57
C SER A 79 -7.84 3.17 -1.32
N ARG A 80 -8.01 1.83 -1.39
CA ARG A 80 -7.75 0.91 -0.26
C ARG A 80 -6.74 -0.18 -0.60
N ARG A 81 -6.99 -1.00 -1.62
CA ARG A 81 -6.16 -2.19 -1.89
C ARG A 81 -4.83 -1.83 -2.54
N PHE A 82 -4.81 -0.84 -3.43
CA PHE A 82 -3.59 -0.35 -4.07
C PHE A 82 -2.58 0.27 -3.09
N PRO A 83 -2.94 1.20 -2.19
CA PRO A 83 -1.98 1.72 -1.22
C PRO A 83 -1.48 0.64 -0.26
N LEU A 84 -2.35 -0.29 0.16
CA LEU A 84 -1.92 -1.44 0.96
C LEU A 84 -0.92 -2.32 0.20
N TRP A 85 -1.22 -2.63 -1.06
CA TRP A 85 -0.31 -3.37 -1.94
C TRP A 85 1.02 -2.64 -2.09
N GLY A 86 1.01 -1.33 -2.34
CA GLY A 86 2.23 -0.51 -2.42
C GLY A 86 3.11 -0.61 -1.18
N LEU A 87 2.53 -0.64 0.02
CA LEU A 87 3.28 -0.84 1.28
C LEU A 87 3.90 -2.23 1.40
N THR A 88 3.30 -3.26 0.81
CA THR A 88 3.92 -4.60 0.74
C THR A 88 5.08 -4.66 -0.25
N GLN A 89 5.12 -3.76 -1.23
CA GLN A 89 6.24 -3.63 -2.18
C GLN A 89 7.38 -2.78 -1.59
N ASN A 90 7.02 -1.70 -0.91
CA ASN A 90 7.95 -0.78 -0.27
C ASN A 90 7.37 -0.31 1.09
N PRO A 91 7.84 -0.88 2.21
CA PRO A 91 7.40 -0.48 3.54
C PRO A 91 7.73 0.97 3.91
N ASN A 92 8.64 1.62 3.18
CA ASN A 92 9.00 3.03 3.39
C ASN A 92 8.17 4.00 2.53
N LEU A 93 7.18 3.50 1.77
CA LEU A 93 6.35 4.31 0.89
C LEU A 93 5.43 5.26 1.67
N ARG A 94 5.56 6.57 1.43
CA ARG A 94 4.75 7.60 2.09
C ARG A 94 3.55 7.96 1.20
N ILE A 95 2.36 7.60 1.66
CA ILE A 95 1.13 7.69 0.88
C ILE A 95 0.25 8.81 1.42
N ALA A 96 -0.26 9.66 0.52
CA ALA A 96 -1.31 10.61 0.82
C ALA A 96 -2.60 10.25 0.06
N ILE A 97 -3.74 10.28 0.75
CA ILE A 97 -5.07 10.10 0.16
C ILE A 97 -5.87 11.37 0.38
N ALA A 98 -6.16 12.07 -0.70
CA ALA A 98 -7.02 13.24 -0.70
C ALA A 98 -8.42 12.85 -1.19
N SER A 99 -9.46 13.37 -0.54
CA SER A 99 -10.83 13.21 -1.03
C SER A 99 -11.62 14.51 -0.91
N TYR A 100 -12.73 14.61 -1.65
CA TYR A 100 -13.64 15.73 -1.56
C TYR A 100 -14.13 15.96 -0.12
N GLU A 101 -14.48 14.86 0.58
CA GLU A 101 -15.00 14.91 1.96
C GLU A 101 -13.99 14.31 2.93
N ALA A 102 -13.70 15.02 4.03
CA ALA A 102 -12.68 14.60 4.99
C ALA A 102 -12.99 13.25 5.65
N GLY A 103 -14.25 12.95 5.94
CA GLY A 103 -14.71 11.66 6.43
C GLY A 103 -14.45 10.50 5.47
N VAL A 104 -14.67 10.69 4.16
CA VAL A 104 -14.33 9.72 3.12
C VAL A 104 -12.83 9.45 3.09
N ALA A 105 -11.99 10.49 3.11
CA ALA A 105 -10.53 10.32 3.18
C ALA A 105 -10.12 9.50 4.41
N ARG A 106 -10.65 9.86 5.59
CA ARG A 106 -10.39 9.17 6.86
C ARG A 106 -10.85 7.71 6.86
N ARG A 107 -11.95 7.41 6.16
CA ARG A 107 -12.45 6.03 6.02
C ARG A 107 -11.41 5.16 5.34
N TRP A 108 -10.71 5.66 4.31
CA TRP A 108 -9.66 4.90 3.63
C TRP A 108 -8.44 4.68 4.53
N GLY A 109 -7.96 5.73 5.20
CA GLY A 109 -6.87 5.62 6.17
C GLY A 109 -7.16 4.58 7.26
N ARG A 110 -8.36 4.60 7.85
CA ARG A 110 -8.80 3.57 8.80
C ARG A 110 -8.87 2.19 8.17
N ALA A 111 -9.44 2.04 6.99
CA ALA A 111 -9.65 0.73 6.37
C ALA A 111 -8.32 0.02 6.08
N ILE A 112 -7.34 0.74 5.53
CA ILE A 112 -6.00 0.20 5.25
C ILE A 112 -5.29 -0.17 6.56
N ARG A 113 -5.34 0.71 7.56
CA ARG A 113 -4.77 0.43 8.89
C ARG A 113 -5.36 -0.84 9.48
N ASN A 114 -6.68 -0.98 9.43
CA ASN A 114 -7.38 -2.15 9.97
C ASN A 114 -7.05 -3.43 9.18
N ASP A 115 -6.87 -3.36 7.86
CA ASP A 115 -6.36 -4.49 7.07
C ASP A 115 -5.00 -4.95 7.60
N ILE A 116 -4.08 -4.02 7.89
CA ILE A 116 -2.77 -4.33 8.47
C ILE A 116 -2.90 -4.88 9.89
N THR A 117 -3.75 -4.29 10.74
CA THR A 117 -3.97 -4.81 12.10
C THR A 117 -4.53 -6.23 12.09
N THR A 118 -5.37 -6.57 11.10
CA THR A 118 -6.04 -7.87 11.02
C THR A 118 -5.14 -8.93 10.38
N HIS A 119 -4.39 -8.57 9.35
CA HIS A 119 -3.61 -9.49 8.51
C HIS A 119 -2.10 -9.24 8.59
N GLY A 120 -1.62 -8.53 9.61
CA GLY A 120 -0.24 -8.04 9.67
C GLY A 120 0.82 -9.13 9.59
N ALA A 121 0.55 -10.31 10.17
CA ALA A 121 1.41 -11.48 10.06
C ALA A 121 1.57 -11.98 8.61
N ASP A 122 0.46 -12.03 7.85
CA ASP A 122 0.50 -12.42 6.44
C ASP A 122 1.12 -11.33 5.56
N LEU A 123 0.87 -10.07 5.88
CA LEU A 123 1.38 -8.92 5.13
C LEU A 123 2.87 -8.64 5.40
N GLY A 124 3.40 -9.12 6.53
CA GLY A 124 4.72 -8.72 7.02
C GLY A 124 4.75 -7.25 7.46
N LEU A 125 3.59 -6.67 7.80
CA LEU A 125 3.43 -5.26 8.13
C LEU A 125 2.84 -5.10 9.52
N ARG A 126 3.29 -4.08 10.25
CA ARG A 126 2.73 -3.70 11.54
C ARG A 126 2.58 -2.19 11.63
N VAL A 127 1.43 -1.73 12.11
CA VAL A 127 1.22 -0.30 12.40
C VAL A 127 1.95 0.06 13.68
N ARG A 128 2.57 1.24 13.72
CA ARG A 128 3.25 1.76 14.90
C ARG A 128 2.24 2.10 16.00
N ASP A 129 2.58 1.83 17.26
CA ASP A 129 1.62 1.95 18.36
C ASP A 129 1.33 3.42 18.73
N ASP A 130 2.33 4.30 18.61
CA ASP A 130 2.28 5.73 18.96
C ASP A 130 1.71 6.63 17.84
N LEU A 131 1.76 6.20 16.57
CA LEU A 131 1.23 6.92 15.42
C LEU A 131 0.27 6.03 14.62
N SER A 132 -0.96 5.89 15.13
CA SER A 132 -1.98 4.95 14.66
C SER A 132 -3.38 5.56 14.50
N ALA A 133 -3.48 6.87 14.28
CA ALA A 133 -4.76 7.56 14.09
C ALA A 133 -5.48 7.14 12.79
N GLN A 134 -6.80 7.39 12.69
CA GLN A 134 -7.57 6.98 11.51
C GLN A 134 -7.19 7.76 10.24
N TYR A 135 -6.73 9.00 10.44
CA TYR A 135 -6.36 9.92 9.39
C TYR A 135 -4.84 9.97 9.13
N GLU A 136 -4.06 9.36 10.02
CA GLU A 136 -2.60 9.37 9.96
C GLU A 136 -2.02 8.21 10.76
N TRP A 137 -1.24 7.38 10.10
CA TRP A 137 -0.50 6.32 10.77
C TRP A 137 0.75 5.94 9.98
N GLN A 138 1.72 5.35 10.67
CA GLN A 138 2.97 4.85 10.08
C GLN A 138 3.19 3.38 10.41
N LEU A 139 4.00 2.72 9.59
CA LEU A 139 4.47 1.37 9.85
C LEU A 139 5.55 1.40 10.95
N ALA A 140 5.59 0.34 11.75
CA ALA A 140 6.62 0.14 12.76
C ALA A 140 7.96 -0.20 12.08
N GLY A 141 9.03 0.52 12.44
CA GLY A 141 10.37 0.29 11.88
C GLY A 141 10.59 0.83 10.46
N HIS A 142 9.61 1.58 9.91
CA HIS A 142 9.67 2.13 8.55
C HIS A 142 9.15 3.57 8.50
N ASP A 143 9.54 4.29 7.44
CA ASP A 143 9.08 5.67 7.17
C ASP A 143 7.71 5.71 6.48
N GLY A 144 7.26 4.56 5.96
CA GLY A 144 6.03 4.47 5.19
C GLY A 144 4.77 4.46 6.05
N GLY A 145 3.66 4.79 5.41
CA GLY A 145 2.39 4.99 6.09
C GLY A 145 1.38 5.71 5.21
N VAL A 146 0.23 6.03 5.82
CA VAL A 146 -0.86 6.73 5.14
C VAL A 146 -1.25 7.96 5.94
N PHE A 147 -1.32 9.09 5.23
CA PHE A 147 -1.95 10.32 5.68
C PHE A 147 -3.16 10.64 4.80
N THR A 148 -4.24 11.13 5.38
CA THR A 148 -5.47 11.43 4.66
C THR A 148 -5.91 12.87 4.89
N ALA A 149 -6.37 13.55 3.84
CA ALA A 149 -6.86 14.92 3.93
C ALA A 149 -8.16 15.10 3.12
N GLY A 150 -9.05 15.97 3.61
CA GLY A 150 -10.17 16.49 2.83
C GLY A 150 -9.78 17.77 2.09
N VAL A 151 -10.67 18.26 1.22
CA VAL A 151 -10.52 19.58 0.58
C VAL A 151 -10.34 20.67 1.65
N GLY A 152 -9.31 21.50 1.49
CA GLY A 152 -8.94 22.55 2.46
C GLY A 152 -8.13 22.06 3.67
N GLY A 153 -7.85 20.75 3.78
CA GLY A 153 -6.95 20.20 4.78
C GLY A 153 -5.47 20.51 4.47
N ALA A 154 -4.65 20.68 5.51
CA ALA A 154 -3.22 20.91 5.35
C ALA A 154 -2.53 19.65 4.80
N MET A 155 -2.00 19.72 3.59
CA MET A 155 -1.17 18.68 2.97
C MET A 155 0.32 19.05 2.89
N THR A 156 0.65 20.32 3.07
CA THR A 156 2.02 20.83 2.93
C THR A 156 2.92 20.42 4.09
N GLY A 157 4.23 20.36 3.84
CA GLY A 157 5.24 20.01 4.85
C GLY A 157 5.43 18.51 5.10
N ARG A 158 4.68 17.66 4.39
CA ARG A 158 4.79 16.20 4.46
C ARG A 158 5.33 15.67 3.13
N PRO A 159 6.41 14.89 3.12
CA PRO A 159 6.87 14.28 1.89
C PRO A 159 5.93 13.14 1.48
N VAL A 160 5.62 13.06 0.19
CA VAL A 160 4.67 12.12 -0.39
C VAL A 160 5.31 11.46 -1.61
N ASP A 161 5.33 10.14 -1.63
CA ASP A 161 5.83 9.33 -2.75
C ASP A 161 4.66 8.88 -3.65
N MET A 162 3.48 8.68 -3.07
CA MET A 162 2.27 8.28 -3.78
C MET A 162 1.08 9.14 -3.32
N LEU A 163 0.44 9.82 -4.26
CA LEU A 163 -0.77 10.62 -4.03
C LEU A 163 -1.97 9.98 -4.73
N ILE A 164 -3.03 9.74 -3.97
CA ILE A 164 -4.33 9.26 -4.46
C ILE A 164 -5.36 10.36 -4.26
N ILE A 165 -6.18 10.61 -5.28
CA ILE A 165 -7.28 11.57 -5.26
C ILE A 165 -8.57 10.80 -5.60
N ASP A 166 -9.54 10.79 -4.68
CA ASP A 166 -10.82 10.06 -4.80
C ASP A 166 -12.04 10.93 -4.46
#